data_AF-A0A6M0Q9Z8-F1
#
_entry.id   AF-A0A6M0Q9Z8-F1
#
_cell.length_a   1.000
_cell.length_b   1.000
_cell.length_c   1.000
_cell.angle_alpha   90.00
_cell.angle_beta   90.00
_cell.angle_gamma   90.00
#
_symmetry.space_group_name_H-M   'P 1'
#
loop_
_entity.id
_entity.type
_entity.pdbx_description
1 polymer ?
#
loop_
_entity_poly.entity_id
_entity_poly.type
_entity_poly.pdbx_seq_one_letter_code
_entity_poly.pdbx_strand_id
1 'polypeptide(L)' 'MIVNGLNQTYLKVAGLNLSCEYMLNDKPPILLIHGFAYLTYTFRRIIPFLQKQYSVMAIDLPGFGRSEKST' A
#
# COMPACT_ATOMS: atom_id res chain seq x y z
N MET A 1 -17.20 -3.39 -6.56
CA MET A 1 -16.59 -2.07 -6.86
C MET A 1 -15.12 -2.15 -6.48
N ILE A 2 -14.22 -2.01 -7.44
CA ILE A 2 -12.75 -2.02 -7.27
C ILE A 2 -12.31 -0.55 -7.28
N VAL A 3 -11.36 -0.14 -6.44
CA VAL A 3 -10.73 1.19 -6.63
C VAL A 3 -9.78 1.04 -7.81
N ASN A 4 -10.29 1.38 -8.99
CA ASN A 4 -9.67 1.17 -10.31
C ASN A 4 -8.45 2.10 -10.58
N GLY A 5 -7.56 2.34 -9.61
CA GLY A 5 -6.49 3.33 -9.80
C GLY A 5 -5.14 3.06 -9.15
N LEU A 6 -5.00 1.96 -8.40
CA LEU A 6 -3.72 1.60 -7.79
C LEU A 6 -3.05 0.47 -8.58
N ASN A 7 -1.79 0.67 -8.90
CA ASN A 7 -0.91 -0.39 -9.36
C ASN A 7 -0.48 -1.23 -8.15
N GLN A 8 -0.18 -2.51 -8.39
CA GLN A 8 0.35 -3.40 -7.36
C GLN A 8 1.76 -3.85 -7.74
N THR A 9 2.66 -3.87 -6.77
CA THR A 9 4.03 -4.38 -6.91
C THR A 9 4.50 -5.05 -5.63
N TYR A 10 5.68 -5.66 -5.68
CA TYR A 10 6.42 -6.12 -4.51
C TYR A 10 7.70 -5.29 -4.36
N LEU A 11 7.98 -4.87 -3.13
CA LEU A 11 9.19 -4.14 -2.76
C LEU A 11 10.08 -5.05 -1.92
N LYS A 12 11.35 -5.18 -2.32
CA LYS A 12 12.34 -5.91 -1.53
C LYS A 12 12.99 -4.96 -0.53
N VAL A 13 12.68 -5.13 0.75
CA VAL A 13 13.15 -4.28 1.85
C VAL A 13 13.70 -5.15 2.97
N ALA A 14 14.95 -4.89 3.40
CA ALA A 14 15.61 -5.66 4.46
C ALA A 14 15.59 -7.19 4.26
N GLY A 15 15.64 -7.64 3.00
CA GLY A 15 15.59 -9.07 2.64
C GLY A 15 14.18 -9.66 2.52
N LEU A 16 13.13 -8.90 2.85
CA LEU A 16 11.72 -9.33 2.79
C LEU A 16 11.02 -8.78 1.55
N ASN A 17 10.09 -9.55 0.98
CA ASN A 17 9.19 -9.08 -0.08
C ASN A 17 7.89 -8.52 0.50
N LEU A 18 7.73 -7.20 0.42
CA LEU A 18 6.53 -6.50 0.89
C LEU A 18 5.58 -6.21 -0.27
N SER A 19 4.29 -6.49 -0.09
CA SER A 19 3.27 -6.08 -1.05
C SER A 19 3.01 -4.58 -0.93
N CYS A 20 2.95 -3.90 -2.07
CA CYS A 20 2.71 -2.47 -2.16
C CYS A 20 1.65 -2.17 -3.23
N GLU A 21 0.63 -1.39 -2.84
CA GLU A 21 -0.32 -0.77 -3.74
C GLU A 21 -0.01 0.71 -3.87
N TYR A 22 0.11 1.23 -5.09
CA TYR A 22 0.60 2.59 -5.29
C TYR A 22 0.01 3.30 -6.51
N MET A 23 0.07 4.63 -6.47
CA MET A 23 -0.18 5.52 -7.60
C MET A 23 0.77 6.72 -7.48
N LEU A 24 1.64 6.87 -8.48
CA LEU A 24 2.57 7.99 -8.59
C LEU A 24 2.04 8.98 -9.62
N ASN A 25 1.98 10.27 -9.27
CA ASN A 25 1.45 11.31 -10.14
C ASN A 25 2.17 12.67 -9.95
N ASP A 26 3.48 12.61 -9.71
CA ASP A 26 4.37 13.77 -9.48
C ASP A 26 3.95 14.72 -8.33
N LYS A 27 3.05 14.26 -7.46
CA LYS A 27 2.66 14.91 -6.21
C LYS A 27 3.50 14.39 -5.05
N PRO A 28 3.58 15.12 -3.92
CA PRO A 28 4.29 14.66 -2.72
C PRO A 28 3.88 13.23 -2.32
N PRO A 29 4.83 12.35 -2.01
CA PRO A 29 4.52 10.98 -1.65
C PRO A 29 3.93 10.89 -0.23
N ILE A 30 2.95 10.01 -0.05
CA ILE A 30 2.45 9.60 1.25
C ILE A 30 2.49 8.08 1.37
N LEU A 31 3.01 7.58 2.49
CA LEU A 31 3.07 6.15 2.82
C LEU A 31 2.00 5.82 3.86
N LEU A 32 1.15 4.85 3.53
CA LEU A 32 0.09 4.34 4.39
C LEU A 32 0.52 2.97 4.93
N ILE A 33 0.61 2.88 6.26
CA ILE A 33 0.97 1.66 6.98
C ILE A 33 -0.23 1.26 7.84
N HIS A 34 -0.74 0.06 7.63
CA HIS A 34 -1.89 -0.43 8.39
C HIS A 34 -1.49 -0.79 9.84
N GLY A 35 -2.47 -0.83 10.73
CA GLY A 35 -2.30 -1.31 12.11
C GLY A 35 -2.41 -2.83 12.25
N PHE A 36 -2.41 -3.32 13.49
CA PHE A 36 -2.53 -4.74 13.81
C PHE A 36 -3.80 -5.38 13.23
N ALA A 37 -3.68 -6.59 12.67
CA ALA A 37 -4.76 -7.39 12.10
C ALA A 37 -5.50 -6.77 10.88
N TYR A 38 -4.90 -5.77 10.23
CA TYR A 38 -5.40 -5.17 8.98
C TYR A 38 -4.42 -5.38 7.82
N LEU A 39 -4.78 -4.87 6.64
CA LEU A 39 -3.99 -4.92 5.40
C LEU A 39 -4.27 -3.65 4.57
N THR A 40 -3.56 -3.43 3.45
CA THR A 40 -3.66 -2.24 2.59
C THR A 40 -5.09 -1.82 2.24
N TYR A 41 -6.00 -2.79 2.04
CA TYR A 41 -7.41 -2.58 1.74
C TYR A 41 -8.14 -1.66 2.73
N THR A 42 -7.70 -1.56 3.99
CA THR A 42 -8.30 -0.64 4.98
C THR A 42 -8.29 0.80 4.49
N PHE A 43 -7.30 1.18 3.68
CA PHE A 43 -7.17 2.53 3.15
C PHE A 43 -8.04 2.80 1.91
N ARG A 44 -8.67 1.79 1.34
CA ARG A 44 -9.39 1.89 0.08
C ARG A 44 -10.45 3.00 0.04
N ARG A 45 -11.08 3.32 1.19
CA ARG A 45 -12.08 4.40 1.28
C ARG A 45 -11.45 5.80 1.35
N ILE A 46 -10.22 5.93 1.88
CA ILE A 46 -9.55 7.22 2.03
C ILE A 46 -8.64 7.57 0.83
N ILE A 47 -8.12 6.56 0.15
CA ILE A 47 -7.22 6.73 -1.01
C ILE A 47 -7.79 7.67 -2.08
N PRO A 48 -9.09 7.61 -2.46
CA PRO A 48 -9.63 8.51 -3.47
C PRO A 48 -9.57 10.00 -3.11
N PHE A 49 -9.48 10.32 -1.81
CA PHE A 49 -9.33 11.68 -1.33
C PHE A 49 -7.86 12.09 -1.27
N LEU A 50 -6.98 11.20 -0.80
CA LEU A 50 -5.54 11.45 -0.70
C LEU A 50 -4.90 11.62 -2.09
N GLN A 51 -5.30 10.85 -3.09
CA GLN A 51 -4.76 10.92 -4.46
C GLN A 51 -4.94 12.30 -5.13
N LYS A 52 -5.86 13.13 -4.62
CA LYS A 52 -6.06 14.50 -5.12
C LYS A 52 -4.84 15.37 -4.86
N GLN A 53 -4.11 15.13 -3.77
CA GLN A 53 -2.99 15.96 -3.34
C GLN A 53 -1.65 15.20 -3.20
N TYR A 54 -1.68 13.87 -3.17
CA TYR A 54 -0.51 13.05 -2.91
C TYR A 54 -0.34 11.91 -3.93
N SER A 55 0.91 11.51 -4.14
CA SER A 55 1.24 10.20 -4.69
C SER A 55 1.11 9.17 -3.57
N VAL A 56 0.20 8.22 -3.70
CA VAL A 56 -0.17 7.32 -2.59
C VAL A 56 0.59 6.01 -2.72
N MET A 57 1.17 5.53 -1.62
CA MET A 57 1.71 4.18 -1.47
C MET A 57 1.11 3.56 -0.20
N ALA A 58 0.62 2.34 -0.30
CA ALA A 58 0.11 1.55 0.82
C ALA A 58 0.85 0.21 0.84
N ILE A 59 1.39 -0.18 1.99
CA ILE A 59 2.13 -1.43 2.14
C ILE A 59 1.44 -2.38 3.12
N ASP A 60 1.55 -3.67 2.85
CA ASP A 60 1.27 -4.72 3.83
C ASP A 60 2.53 -4.95 4.68
N LEU A 61 2.38 -4.93 6.00
CA LEU A 61 3.48 -5.25 6.92
C LEU A 61 3.91 -6.72 6.78
N PRO A 62 5.17 -7.07 7.11
CA PRO A 62 5.62 -8.46 7.13
C PRO A 62 4.67 -9.37 7.92
N GLY A 63 4.33 -10.52 7.37
CA GLY A 63 3.38 -11.46 7.97
C GLY A 63 1.88 -11.12 7.78
N PHE A 64 1.55 -9.97 7.17
CA PHE A 64 0.17 -9.56 6.88
C PHE A 64 -0.13 -9.54 5.38
N GLY A 65 -1.42 -9.67 5.06
CA GLY A 65 -1.93 -9.53 3.69
C GLY A 65 -1.20 -10.42 2.69
N ARG A 66 -0.61 -9.77 1.67
CA ARG A 66 0.17 -10.43 0.60
C ARG A 66 1.68 -10.34 0.79
N SER A 67 2.14 -9.67 1.85
CA SER A 67 3.57 -9.62 2.19
C SER A 67 4.07 -10.99 2.62
N GLU A 68 5.38 -11.20 2.43
CA GLU A 68 6.06 -12.42 2.83
C GLU A 68 5.73 -12.77 4.28
N LYS A 69 5.27 -14.00 4.49
CA LYS A 69 5.05 -14.56 5.82
C LYS A 69 6.37 -15.16 6.24
N SER A 70 6.91 -14.71 7.37
CA SER A 70 8.11 -15.33 7.93
C SER A 70 7.86 -16.83 8.05
N THR A 71 8.61 -17.60 7.27
CA THR A 71 8.69 -19.06 7.43
C THR A 71 9.60 -19.38 8.60
#